data_AF-A5JL91-F1
#
_entry.id   AF-A5JL91-F1
#
_cell.length_a   1.000
_cell.length_b   1.000
_cell.length_c   1.000
_cell.angle_alpha   90.00
_cell.angle_beta   90.00
_cell.angle_gamma   90.00
#
_symmetry.space_group_name_H-M   'P 1'
#
loop_
_entity.id
_entity.type
_entity.pdbx_description
1 polymer ?
#
loop_
_entity_poly.entity_id
_entity_poly.type
_entity_poly.pdbx_seq_one_letter_code
_entity_poly.pdbx_strand_id
1 'polypeptide(L)'
;FIVFTLGSVFSETPEEITSVFVEAFRQIPQTVIWRYTGKVPDNLPNNVKMMKWVPQNDLLAHSGVRAFITHTGSHGTFEGL
;
A
#
# COMPACT_ATOMS: atom_id res chain seq x y z
N PHE A 1 -2.51 -9.46 -6.60
CA PHE A 1 -2.58 -8.03 -6.22
C PHE A 1 -1.30 -7.67 -5.48
N ILE A 2 -1.05 -6.38 -5.29
CA ILE A 2 0.11 -5.85 -4.57
C ILE A 2 -0.37 -5.36 -3.20
N VAL A 3 0.40 -5.66 -2.16
CA VAL A 3 0.17 -5.12 -0.81
C VAL A 3 1.19 -4.02 -0.58
N PHE A 4 0.73 -2.82 -0.21
CA PHE A 4 1.59 -1.67 0.06
C PHE A 4 1.31 -1.12 1.47
N THR A 5 2.28 -1.24 2.38
CA THR A 5 2.15 -0.77 3.76
C THR A 5 3.42 -0.08 4.23
N LEU A 6 3.34 1.22 4.57
CA LEU A 6 4.48 2.01 5.05
C LEU A 6 4.51 2.16 6.58
N GLY A 7 3.67 1.40 7.30
CA GLY A 7 3.57 1.47 8.75
C GLY A 7 3.04 2.81 9.26
N SER A 8 3.13 3.03 10.57
CA SER A 8 2.60 4.22 11.25
C SER A 8 3.42 5.50 10.99
N VAL A 9 4.62 5.38 10.41
CA VAL A 9 5.52 6.52 10.15
C VAL A 9 5.00 7.38 9.00
N PHE A 10 4.17 6.81 8.11
CA PHE A 10 3.69 7.47 6.89
C PHE A 10 2.29 8.11 7.04
N SER A 11 1.80 8.33 8.27
CA SER A 11 0.52 9.02 8.48
C SER A 11 0.59 10.52 8.19
N GLU A 12 1.79 11.11 8.15
CA GLU A 12 2.03 12.55 7.99
C GLU A 12 2.71 12.92 6.67
N THR A 13 2.66 12.04 5.68
CA THR A 13 3.35 12.25 4.42
C THR A 13 2.73 13.41 3.62
N PRO A 14 3.55 14.30 3.02
CA PRO A 14 3.05 15.33 2.13
C PRO A 14 2.19 14.76 1.00
N GLU A 15 1.12 15.48 0.65
CA GLU A 15 0.16 15.12 -0.42
C GLU A 15 0.86 14.85 -1.77
N GLU A 16 2.00 15.51 -2.00
CA GLU A 16 2.87 15.32 -3.17
C GLU A 16 3.39 13.87 -3.28
N ILE A 17 3.88 13.29 -2.19
CA ILE A 17 4.40 11.92 -2.19
C ILE A 17 3.28 10.91 -2.42
N THR A 18 2.12 11.13 -1.79
CA THR A 18 0.93 10.29 -2.02
C THR A 18 0.53 10.33 -3.50
N SER A 19 0.57 11.51 -4.12
CA SER A 19 0.25 11.70 -5.53
C SER A 19 1.23 10.97 -6.46
N VAL A 20 2.54 10.99 -6.15
CA VAL A 20 3.56 10.25 -6.91
C VAL A 20 3.28 8.74 -6.89
N PHE A 21 2.98 8.16 -5.72
CA PHE A 21 2.65 6.74 -5.63
C PHE A 21 1.34 6.40 -6.34
N VAL A 22 0.31 7.25 -6.21
CA VAL A 22 -0.96 7.06 -6.93
C VAL A 22 -0.75 7.04 -8.44
N GLU A 23 0.09 7.94 -8.97
CA GLU A 23 0.40 7.98 -10.40
C GLU A 23 1.22 6.77 -10.84
N ALA A 24 2.22 6.36 -10.06
CA ALA A 24 2.96 5.14 -10.34
C ALA A 24 2.04 3.89 -10.36
N PHE A 25 1.12 3.77 -9.40
CA PHE A 25 0.18 2.65 -9.36
C PHE A 25 -0.88 2.70 -10.44
N ARG A 26 -1.22 3.88 -10.99
CA ARG A 26 -2.14 4.00 -12.13
C ARG A 26 -1.58 3.30 -13.38
N GLN A 27 -0.27 3.21 -13.52
CA GLN A 27 0.40 2.67 -14.71
C GLN A 27 0.49 1.15 -14.72
N ILE A 28 0.15 0.47 -13.61
CA ILE A 28 0.25 -0.98 -13.50
C ILE A 28 -1.15 -1.63 -13.51
N PRO A 29 -1.32 -2.81 -14.15
CA PRO A 29 -2.64 -3.44 -14.24
C PRO A 29 -3.08 -4.14 -12.96
N GLN A 30 -2.18 -4.35 -11.99
CA GLN A 30 -2.50 -5.04 -10.75
C GLN A 30 -3.32 -4.14 -9.82
N THR A 31 -4.25 -4.76 -9.09
CA THR A 31 -4.87 -4.10 -7.94
C THR A 31 -3.83 -3.88 -6.85
N VAL A 32 -3.78 -2.67 -6.29
CA VAL A 32 -2.93 -2.28 -5.18
C VAL A 32 -3.80 -2.08 -3.95
N ILE A 33 -3.53 -2.86 -2.90
CA ILE A 33 -4.12 -2.68 -1.58
C ILE A 33 -3.13 -1.86 -0.75
N TRP A 34 -3.48 -0.62 -0.48
CA TRP A 34 -2.63 0.33 0.21
C TRP A 34 -3.20 0.63 1.61
N ARG A 35 -2.46 0.23 2.65
CA ARG A 35 -2.75 0.68 4.01
C ARG A 35 -2.31 2.14 4.16
N TYR A 36 -3.27 3.05 4.27
CA TYR A 36 -3.03 4.50 4.30
C TYR A 36 -4.03 5.20 5.23
N THR A 37 -3.52 6.04 6.12
CA THR A 37 -4.31 6.75 7.14
C THR A 37 -4.43 8.26 6.89
N GLY A 38 -3.80 8.78 5.83
CA GLY A 38 -3.86 10.19 5.45
C GLY A 38 -5.10 10.54 4.61
N LYS A 39 -5.08 11.74 4.03
CA LYS A 39 -6.13 12.25 3.12
C LYS A 39 -6.08 11.50 1.78
N VAL A 40 -7.20 10.89 1.40
CA VAL A 40 -7.35 10.18 0.12
C VAL A 40 -7.50 11.21 -1.01
N PRO A 41 -6.72 11.11 -2.11
CA PRO A 41 -6.87 11.99 -3.27
C PRO A 41 -8.20 11.76 -4.01
N ASP A 42 -8.80 12.82 -4.56
CA ASP A 42 -10.06 12.74 -5.29
C ASP A 42 -9.95 11.94 -6.61
N ASN A 43 -8.74 11.88 -7.18
CA ASN A 43 -8.46 11.23 -8.46
C ASN A 43 -7.93 9.78 -8.31
N LEU A 44 -8.39 9.05 -7.28
CA LEU A 44 -7.91 7.69 -7.01
C LEU A 44 -8.21 6.73 -8.20
N PRO A 45 -7.19 6.04 -8.75
CA PRO A 45 -7.39 5.05 -9.80
C PRO A 45 -8.22 3.85 -9.33
N ASN A 46 -9.01 3.26 -10.23
CA ASN A 46 -9.87 2.09 -9.92
C ASN A 46 -9.10 0.86 -9.42
N ASN A 47 -7.82 0.73 -9.79
CA ASN A 47 -6.97 -0.37 -9.35
C ASN A 47 -6.32 -0.12 -7.98
N VAL A 48 -6.47 1.05 -7.37
CA VAL A 48 -5.90 1.36 -6.05
C VAL A 48 -7.00 1.37 -4.99
N LYS A 49 -6.83 0.55 -3.95
CA LYS A 49 -7.72 0.49 -2.80
C LYS A 49 -6.99 0.98 -1.56
N MET A 50 -7.34 2.18 -1.09
CA MET A 50 -6.79 2.76 0.14
C MET A 50 -7.66 2.39 1.34
N MET A 51 -7.05 1.84 2.39
CA MET A 51 -7.73 1.42 3.62
C MET A 51 -6.93 1.84 4.84
N LYS A 52 -7.60 2.31 5.91
CA LYS A 52 -6.91 2.70 7.16
C LYS A 52 -6.25 1.51 7.85
N TRP A 53 -6.81 0.32 7.66
CA TRP A 53 -6.32 -0.94 8.23
C TRP A 53 -6.56 -2.06 7.23
N VAL A 54 -5.65 -3.04 7.23
CA VAL A 54 -5.72 -4.26 6.42
C VAL A 54 -5.22 -5.45 7.25
N PRO A 55 -5.76 -6.67 7.04
CA PRO A 55 -5.23 -7.88 7.65
C PRO A 55 -3.94 -8.28 6.93
N GLN A 56 -2.82 -7.62 7.27
CA GLN A 56 -1.56 -7.73 6.53
C GLN A 56 -1.09 -9.19 6.38
N ASN A 57 -1.08 -9.97 7.45
CA ASN A 57 -0.62 -11.37 7.43
C ASN A 57 -1.50 -12.24 6.52
N ASP A 58 -2.81 -12.07 6.56
CA ASP A 58 -3.72 -12.83 5.71
C ASP A 58 -3.55 -12.46 4.24
N LEU A 59 -3.34 -11.17 3.94
CA LEU A 59 -3.06 -10.70 2.59
C LEU A 59 -1.73 -11.21 2.05
N LEU A 60 -0.71 -11.32 2.90
CA LEU A 60 0.61 -11.86 2.55
C LEU A 60 0.58 -13.39 2.41
N ALA A 61 -0.25 -14.08 3.19
CA ALA A 61 -0.47 -15.52 3.05
C ALA A 61 -1.35 -15.90 1.85
N HIS A 62 -2.05 -14.93 1.25
CA HIS A 62 -2.97 -15.18 0.14
C HIS A 62 -2.20 -15.50 -1.16
N SER A 63 -2.52 -16.62 -1.83
CA SER A 63 -1.85 -17.11 -3.05
C SER A 63 -1.81 -16.14 -4.23
N GLY A 64 -2.73 -15.16 -4.26
CA GLY A 64 -2.81 -14.11 -5.27
C GLY A 64 -1.91 -12.90 -5.05
N VAL A 65 -1.17 -12.80 -3.93
CA VAL A 65 -0.21 -11.70 -3.72
C VAL A 65 0.97 -11.84 -4.67
N ARG A 66 1.38 -10.72 -5.29
CA ARG A 66 2.48 -10.72 -6.28
C ARG A 66 3.70 -9.93 -5.81
N ALA A 67 3.47 -8.93 -4.97
CA ALA A 67 4.52 -8.13 -4.39
C ALA A 67 4.05 -7.55 -3.07
N PHE A 68 4.99 -7.39 -2.15
CA PHE A 68 4.83 -6.65 -0.91
C PHE A 68 5.79 -5.47 -0.93
N ILE A 69 5.25 -4.26 -0.85
CA ILE A 69 6.03 -3.03 -0.77
C ILE A 69 5.88 -2.49 0.66
N THR A 70 6.99 -2.31 1.35
CA THR A 70 6.98 -1.85 2.74
C THR A 70 8.15 -0.93 3.07
N HIS A 71 8.01 -0.10 4.11
CA HIS A 71 9.09 0.76 4.61
C HIS A 71 10.21 0.00 5.34
N THR A 72 10.13 -1.33 5.40
CA THR A 72 11.09 -2.22 6.08
C THR A 72 11.17 -2.04 7.60
N GLY A 73 10.04 -1.75 8.25
CA GLY A 73 9.96 -1.85 9.72
C GLY A 73 10.21 -3.29 10.19
N SER A 74 10.67 -3.46 11.43
CA SER A 74 11.08 -4.75 12.01
C SER A 74 10.05 -5.90 11.89
N HIS A 75 8.75 -5.59 11.84
CA HIS A 75 7.69 -6.59 11.61
C HIS A 75 7.45 -6.87 10.11
N GLY A 76 7.61 -5.87 9.23
CA GLY A 76 7.43 -6.05 7.78
C GLY A 76 8.57 -6.81 7.12
N THR A 77 9.79 -6.76 7.68
CA THR A 77 10.91 -7.58 7.22
C THR A 77 10.79 -9.04 7.63
N PHE A 78 10.19 -9.34 8.79
CA PHE A 78 9.92 -10.72 9.23
C PHE A 78 8.75 -11.37 8.47
N GLU A 79 7.76 -10.58 8.04
CA GLU A 79 6.58 -11.09 7.30
C GLU A 79 6.81 -11.19 5.78
N GLY A 80 7.85 -10.53 5.26
CA GLY A 80 8.22 -10.55 3.84
C GLY A 80 9.24 -11.61 3.44
N LEU A 81 9.79 -12.35 4.40
CA LEU A 81 10.67 -13.52 4.23
C LEU A 81 9.88 -14.81 4.47
#